data_AF-A0A6I1YW50-F1
#
_entry.id   AF-A0A6I1YW50-F1
#
_cell.length_a   1.000
_cell.length_b   1.000
_cell.length_c   1.000
_cell.angle_alpha   90.00
_cell.angle_beta   90.00
_cell.angle_gamma   90.00
#
_symmetry.space_group_name_H-M   'P 1'
#
loop_
_entity.id
_entity.type
_entity.pdbx_description
1 polymer ?
#
loop_
_entity_poly.entity_id
_entity_poly.type
_entity_poly.pdbx_seq_one_letter_code
_entity_poly.pdbx_strand_id
1 'polypeptide(L)'
;MDRSEAVELIKRARREWQAEEWLRAADLYEPVLAHYPDEEPSAVWWYDAALAHKFLRNWAKAYELGREAAARAPRGEGDPAYWNLGIAATIQRDWAAARDAWTGFGIELPDGEGEINGRFGLACVRLDTGGEREVVWLDRLCPTRGRVMNVPVTAGRRFGEIVVHDGEPKGHRVVDGREYPVFDELLLFEASGLPTHTVTVNAAAAADVEALIDLFVDRDYGAEPYSSFELLCACCSEGTLERERKTHGGTQQVSLAAPEEEARRLLDLWAGENSAHRTWSELTPAG
;
A
#
# COMPACT_ATOMS: atom_id res chain seq x y z
N MET A 1 35.85 -6.35 20.21
CA MET A 1 34.72 -6.41 21.16
C MET A 1 34.74 -7.74 21.88
N ASP A 2 34.72 -7.75 23.21
CA ASP A 2 34.56 -8.99 23.97
C ASP A 2 33.08 -9.38 24.13
N ARG A 3 32.81 -10.60 24.63
CA ARG A 3 31.43 -11.10 24.77
C ARG A 3 30.60 -10.32 25.80
N SER A 4 31.21 -9.79 26.85
CA SER A 4 30.51 -9.02 27.88
C SER A 4 30.07 -7.66 27.32
N GLU A 5 30.97 -7.02 26.57
CA GLU A 5 30.69 -5.78 25.85
C GLU A 5 29.55 -5.97 24.84
N ALA A 6 29.59 -7.05 24.05
CA ALA A 6 28.53 -7.37 23.08
C ALA A 6 27.16 -7.55 23.76
N VAL A 7 27.10 -8.27 24.89
CA VAL A 7 25.87 -8.47 25.65
C VAL A 7 25.28 -7.15 26.14
N GLU A 8 26.11 -6.22 26.61
CA GLU A 8 25.63 -4.90 27.04
C GLU A 8 25.14 -4.04 25.88
N LEU A 9 25.79 -4.09 24.72
CA LEU A 9 25.31 -3.42 23.51
C LEU A 9 23.96 -3.98 23.04
N ILE A 10 23.79 -5.30 23.01
CA ILE A 10 22.51 -5.94 22.64
C ILE A 10 21.40 -5.52 23.61
N LYS A 11 21.66 -5.52 24.92
CA LYS A 11 20.69 -5.06 25.93
C LYS A 11 20.29 -3.60 25.72
N ARG A 12 21.24 -2.74 25.34
CA ARG A 12 20.97 -1.34 25.02
C ARG A 12 20.17 -1.22 23.72
N ALA A 13 20.56 -1.93 22.67
CA ALA A 13 19.87 -1.92 21.38
C ALA A 13 18.38 -2.26 21.56
N ARG A 14 18.08 -3.30 22.34
CA ARG A 14 16.70 -3.68 22.68
C ARG A 14 15.95 -2.62 23.49
N ARG A 15 16.62 -1.85 24.36
CA ARG A 15 15.97 -0.75 25.08
C ARG A 15 15.66 0.42 24.15
N GLU A 16 16.60 0.81 23.30
CA GLU A 16 16.37 1.86 22.30
C GLU A 16 15.26 1.44 21.31
N TRP A 17 15.21 0.15 20.94
CA TRP A 17 14.12 -0.42 20.16
C TRP A 17 12.75 -0.21 20.82
N GLN A 18 12.61 -0.56 22.10
CA GLN A 18 11.35 -0.38 22.82
C GLN A 18 10.96 1.10 22.98
N ALA A 19 11.92 2.01 22.85
CA ALA A 19 11.70 3.45 22.85
C ALA A 19 11.47 4.05 21.45
N GLU A 20 11.38 3.20 20.41
CA GLU A 20 11.27 3.61 19.00
C GLU A 20 12.45 4.46 18.48
N GLU A 21 13.58 4.40 19.17
CA GLU A 21 14.84 5.05 18.79
C GLU A 21 15.58 4.17 17.76
N TRP A 22 14.95 3.94 16.61
CA TRP A 22 15.37 2.95 15.62
C TRP A 22 16.81 3.12 15.14
N LEU A 23 17.25 4.37 14.94
CA LEU A 23 18.62 4.67 14.52
C LEU A 23 19.62 4.23 15.58
N ARG A 24 19.35 4.53 16.85
CA ARG A 24 20.24 4.13 17.96
C ARG A 24 20.24 2.62 18.15
N ALA A 25 19.09 1.98 18.01
CA ALA A 25 19.01 0.53 18.07
C ALA A 25 19.88 -0.13 16.99
N ALA A 26 19.78 0.35 15.74
CA ALA A 26 20.58 -0.13 14.62
C ALA A 26 22.10 0.07 14.86
N ASP A 27 22.51 1.29 15.23
CA ASP A 27 23.91 1.64 15.49
C ASP A 27 24.56 0.75 16.56
N LEU A 28 23.77 0.28 17.53
CA LEU A 28 24.25 -0.61 18.60
C LEU A 28 24.38 -2.07 18.15
N TYR A 29 23.59 -2.51 17.17
CA TYR A 29 23.70 -3.86 16.59
C TYR A 29 24.88 -4.01 15.64
N GLU A 30 25.19 -2.98 14.84
CA GLU A 30 26.27 -3.04 13.84
C GLU A 30 27.64 -3.52 14.38
N PRO A 31 28.20 -2.97 15.48
CA PRO A 31 29.51 -3.41 15.96
C PRO A 31 29.46 -4.81 16.57
N VAL A 32 28.29 -5.27 17.05
CA VAL A 32 28.08 -6.65 17.51
C VAL A 32 28.14 -7.60 16.33
N LEU A 33 27.39 -7.30 15.26
CA LEU A 33 27.34 -8.08 14.02
C LEU A 33 28.69 -8.14 13.31
N ALA A 34 29.49 -7.06 13.36
CA ALA A 34 30.84 -7.04 12.80
C ALA A 34 31.81 -8.01 13.49
N HIS A 35 31.58 -8.33 14.77
CA HIS A 35 32.45 -9.25 15.54
C HIS A 35 31.89 -10.67 15.64
N TYR A 36 30.57 -10.80 15.65
CA TYR A 36 29.85 -12.05 15.89
C TYR A 36 28.79 -12.31 14.79
N PRO A 37 29.16 -12.30 13.49
CA PRO A 37 28.19 -12.35 12.39
C PRO A 37 27.48 -13.70 12.26
N ASP A 38 28.10 -14.77 12.75
CA ASP A 38 27.68 -16.17 12.51
C ASP A 38 27.46 -16.97 13.80
N GLU A 39 27.47 -16.32 14.96
CA GLU A 39 27.06 -16.97 16.20
C GLU A 39 25.57 -17.33 16.11
N GLU A 40 25.12 -18.44 16.71
CA GLU A 40 23.73 -18.89 16.65
C GLU A 40 22.69 -17.76 16.90
N PRO A 41 22.81 -16.89 17.92
CA PRO A 41 21.84 -15.81 18.15
C PRO A 41 21.93 -14.63 17.16
N SER A 42 22.94 -14.58 16.29
CA SER A 42 23.16 -13.47 15.35
C SER A 42 22.04 -13.28 14.35
N ALA A 43 21.31 -14.34 14.00
CA ALA A 43 20.16 -14.28 13.10
C ALA A 43 19.12 -13.23 13.59
N VAL A 44 18.85 -13.21 14.90
CA VAL A 44 17.94 -12.25 15.52
C VAL A 44 18.49 -10.82 15.44
N TRP A 45 19.80 -10.64 15.62
CA TRP A 45 20.42 -9.31 15.58
C TRP A 45 20.46 -8.73 14.18
N TRP A 46 20.73 -9.56 13.15
CA TRP A 46 20.61 -9.17 11.75
C TRP A 46 19.18 -8.75 11.41
N TYR A 47 18.20 -9.55 11.85
CA TYR A 47 16.78 -9.24 11.66
C TYR A 47 16.38 -7.92 12.32
N ASP A 48 16.69 -7.72 13.60
CA ASP A 48 16.35 -6.50 14.34
C ASP A 48 17.00 -5.26 13.70
N ALA A 49 18.26 -5.36 13.29
CA ALA A 49 18.96 -4.27 12.63
C ALA A 49 18.33 -3.93 11.26
N ALA A 50 18.00 -4.94 10.45
CA ALA A 50 17.30 -4.74 9.18
C ALA A 50 15.92 -4.09 9.38
N LEU A 51 15.18 -4.53 10.40
CA LEU A 51 13.85 -4.03 10.72
C LEU A 51 13.90 -2.57 11.22
N ALA A 52 14.91 -2.19 12.00
CA ALA A 52 15.14 -0.79 12.39
C ALA A 52 15.28 0.11 11.15
N HIS A 53 16.07 -0.33 10.17
CA HIS A 53 16.26 0.43 8.93
C HIS A 53 15.00 0.48 8.05
N LYS A 54 14.13 -0.54 8.09
CA LYS A 54 12.79 -0.47 7.48
C LYS A 54 11.95 0.64 8.11
N PHE A 55 11.89 0.74 9.44
CA PHE A 55 11.14 1.81 10.11
C PHE A 55 11.70 3.21 9.82
N LEU A 56 13.02 3.31 9.64
CA LEU A 56 13.68 4.54 9.18
C LEU A 56 13.50 4.83 7.68
N ARG A 57 12.84 3.93 6.93
CA ARG A 57 12.74 3.95 5.46
C ARG A 57 14.11 4.01 4.75
N ASN A 58 15.17 3.51 5.40
CA ASN A 58 16.47 3.31 4.79
C ASN A 58 16.50 1.95 4.07
N TRP A 59 15.82 1.89 2.92
CA TRP A 59 15.60 0.65 2.17
C TRP A 59 16.89 -0.01 1.68
N ALA A 60 17.93 0.78 1.38
CA ALA A 60 19.22 0.25 0.98
C ALA A 60 19.87 -0.56 2.11
N LYS A 61 19.89 -0.01 3.34
CA LYS A 61 20.46 -0.70 4.49
C LYS A 61 19.55 -1.84 5.00
N ALA A 62 18.23 -1.66 4.95
CA ALA A 62 17.28 -2.72 5.24
C ALA A 62 17.44 -3.93 4.28
N TYR A 63 17.72 -3.66 3.00
CA TYR A 63 18.02 -4.70 2.00
C TYR A 63 19.35 -5.42 2.31
N GLU A 64 20.44 -4.66 2.56
CA GLU A 64 21.76 -5.23 2.90
C GLU A 64 21.68 -6.17 4.11
N LEU A 65 21.16 -5.66 5.24
CA LEU A 65 21.05 -6.42 6.48
C LEU A 65 20.00 -7.53 6.38
N GLY A 66 18.91 -7.29 5.64
CA GLY A 66 17.84 -8.26 5.42
C GLY A 66 18.32 -9.50 4.67
N ARG A 67 19.29 -9.37 3.75
CA ARG A 67 19.94 -10.51 3.09
C ARG A 67 20.67 -11.39 4.08
N GLU A 68 21.40 -10.79 5.01
CA GLU A 68 22.11 -11.51 6.07
C GLU A 68 21.14 -12.18 7.06
N ALA A 69 20.05 -11.50 7.41
CA ALA A 69 18.99 -12.08 8.25
C ALA A 69 18.34 -13.30 7.57
N ALA A 70 17.92 -13.15 6.31
CA ALA A 70 17.27 -14.22 5.55
C ALA A 70 18.19 -15.42 5.31
N ALA A 71 19.49 -15.19 5.07
CA ALA A 71 20.48 -16.27 4.91
C ALA A 71 20.61 -17.19 6.13
N ARG A 72 20.19 -16.72 7.31
CA ARG A 72 20.21 -17.46 8.58
C ARG A 72 18.82 -17.95 9.01
N ALA A 73 17.78 -17.64 8.23
CA ALA A 73 16.39 -17.98 8.52
C ALA A 73 15.95 -19.27 7.80
N PRO A 74 15.04 -20.07 8.39
CA PRO A 74 14.44 -21.21 7.72
C PRO A 74 13.62 -20.78 6.49
N ARG A 75 13.77 -21.53 5.40
CA ARG A 75 13.06 -21.28 4.13
C ARG A 75 11.74 -22.03 4.07
N GLY A 76 10.72 -21.39 3.48
CA GLY A 76 9.40 -21.98 3.22
C GLY A 76 8.48 -22.04 4.44
N GLU A 77 8.91 -21.50 5.58
CA GLU A 77 8.19 -21.59 6.87
C GLU A 77 7.50 -20.27 7.27
N GLY A 78 7.43 -19.29 6.37
CA GLY A 78 6.83 -17.98 6.66
C GLY A 78 7.70 -17.11 7.58
N ASP A 79 9.03 -17.29 7.56
CA ASP A 79 9.93 -16.52 8.43
C ASP A 79 9.93 -15.03 8.05
N PRO A 80 9.74 -14.10 9.01
CA PRO A 80 9.62 -12.68 8.74
C PRO A 80 10.90 -12.05 8.16
N ALA A 81 12.08 -12.66 8.29
CA ALA A 81 13.29 -12.18 7.63
C ALA A 81 13.13 -12.17 6.10
N TYR A 82 12.54 -13.23 5.54
CA TYR A 82 12.25 -13.32 4.11
C TYR A 82 11.19 -12.31 3.67
N TRP A 83 10.16 -12.07 4.49
CA TRP A 83 9.14 -11.05 4.18
C TRP A 83 9.75 -9.65 4.09
N ASN A 84 10.52 -9.24 5.09
CA ASN A 84 11.12 -7.91 5.12
C ASN A 84 12.19 -7.74 4.03
N LEU A 85 12.97 -8.79 3.73
CA LEU A 85 13.87 -8.78 2.57
C LEU A 85 13.09 -8.63 1.27
N GLY A 86 11.97 -9.34 1.12
CA GLY A 86 11.10 -9.25 -0.06
C GLY A 86 10.58 -7.82 -0.30
N ILE A 87 10.15 -7.13 0.75
CA ILE A 87 9.78 -5.71 0.70
C ILE A 87 10.97 -4.87 0.22
N ALA A 88 12.11 -4.97 0.91
CA ALA A 88 13.26 -4.12 0.62
C ALA A 88 13.81 -4.37 -0.80
N ALA A 89 13.89 -5.63 -1.24
CA ALA A 89 14.33 -5.99 -2.59
C ALA A 89 13.36 -5.48 -3.67
N THR A 90 12.04 -5.54 -3.40
CA THR A 90 11.01 -4.99 -4.30
C THR A 90 11.17 -3.48 -4.47
N ILE A 91 11.39 -2.75 -3.38
CA ILE A 91 11.62 -1.30 -3.40
C ILE A 91 12.88 -0.95 -4.18
N GLN A 92 13.95 -1.74 -4.02
CA GLN A 92 15.21 -1.58 -4.72
C GLN A 92 15.15 -2.04 -6.19
N ARG A 93 14.01 -2.60 -6.64
CA ARG A 93 13.81 -3.19 -7.97
C ARG A 93 14.80 -4.31 -8.30
N ASP A 94 15.35 -4.97 -7.29
CA ASP A 94 16.12 -6.20 -7.45
C ASP A 94 15.15 -7.38 -7.50
N TRP A 95 14.62 -7.63 -8.69
CA TRP A 95 13.57 -8.63 -8.89
C TRP A 95 14.03 -10.06 -8.66
N ALA A 96 15.30 -10.36 -8.91
CA ALA A 96 15.86 -11.67 -8.61
C ALA A 96 15.88 -11.91 -7.10
N ALA A 97 16.39 -10.95 -6.32
CA ALA A 97 16.38 -11.04 -4.86
C ALA A 97 14.96 -11.02 -4.28
N ALA A 98 14.05 -10.21 -4.84
CA ALA A 98 12.66 -10.18 -4.40
C ALA A 98 11.97 -11.53 -4.62
N ARG A 99 12.15 -12.15 -5.80
CA ARG A 99 11.60 -13.48 -6.12
C ARG A 99 12.15 -14.56 -5.19
N ASP A 100 13.47 -14.57 -4.96
CA ASP A 100 14.08 -15.50 -4.02
C ASP A 100 13.53 -15.31 -2.61
N ALA A 101 13.38 -14.06 -2.16
CA ALA A 101 12.90 -13.76 -0.84
C ALA A 101 11.46 -14.20 -0.62
N TRP A 102 10.55 -13.90 -1.56
CA TRP A 102 9.15 -14.35 -1.47
C TRP A 102 9.02 -15.87 -1.54
N THR A 103 9.82 -16.54 -2.38
CA THR A 103 9.89 -18.01 -2.42
C THR A 103 10.45 -18.56 -1.11
N GLY A 104 11.48 -17.91 -0.55
CA GLY A 104 12.08 -18.22 0.74
C GLY A 104 11.12 -18.02 1.91
N PHE A 105 10.17 -17.09 1.79
CA PHE A 105 9.04 -16.98 2.73
C PHE A 105 8.05 -18.14 2.58
N GLY A 106 7.89 -18.68 1.37
CA GLY A 106 6.95 -19.74 1.03
C GLY A 106 5.77 -19.29 0.16
N ILE A 107 5.86 -18.13 -0.50
CA ILE A 107 4.84 -17.64 -1.43
C ILE A 107 5.15 -18.17 -2.83
N GLU A 108 4.15 -18.78 -3.46
CA GLU A 108 4.20 -19.13 -4.88
C GLU A 108 4.08 -17.88 -5.76
N LEU A 109 5.01 -17.72 -6.69
CA LEU A 109 5.07 -16.59 -7.61
C LEU A 109 4.79 -17.04 -9.05
N PRO A 110 4.24 -16.15 -9.90
CA PRO A 110 4.19 -16.41 -11.33
C PRO A 110 5.61 -16.53 -11.93
N ASP A 111 5.75 -17.39 -12.93
CA ASP A 111 7.00 -17.58 -13.67
C ASP A 111 7.58 -16.27 -14.22
N GLY A 112 8.91 -16.19 -14.32
CA GLY A 112 9.63 -15.08 -14.93
C GLY A 112 10.83 -14.58 -14.12
N GLU A 113 11.62 -13.69 -14.72
CA GLU A 113 12.89 -13.18 -14.16
C GLU A 113 12.82 -11.69 -13.78
N GLY A 114 11.80 -10.98 -14.26
CA GLY A 114 11.63 -9.54 -14.06
C GLY A 114 10.65 -9.19 -12.95
N GLU A 115 10.13 -7.97 -13.02
CA GLU A 115 9.12 -7.45 -12.12
C GLU A 115 7.99 -8.45 -11.87
N ILE A 116 7.58 -8.57 -10.61
CA ILE A 116 6.50 -9.48 -10.21
C ILE A 116 5.17 -8.77 -10.46
N ASN A 117 4.45 -9.25 -11.47
CA ASN A 117 3.10 -8.83 -11.81
C ASN A 117 2.18 -10.06 -11.85
N GLY A 118 1.62 -10.40 -10.71
CA GLY A 118 0.60 -11.45 -10.53
C GLY A 118 -0.73 -10.87 -10.06
N ARG A 119 -1.71 -11.74 -9.83
CA ARG A 119 -3.00 -11.38 -9.23
C ARG A 119 -3.05 -11.87 -7.80
N PHE A 120 -2.59 -11.06 -6.85
CA PHE A 120 -2.58 -11.41 -5.42
C PHE A 120 -3.89 -11.03 -4.71
N GLY A 121 -4.91 -10.66 -5.48
CA GLY A 121 -6.25 -10.32 -5.00
C GLY A 121 -6.32 -8.94 -4.36
N LEU A 122 -7.54 -8.55 -4.01
CA LEU A 122 -7.83 -7.25 -3.45
C LEU A 122 -7.37 -7.13 -1.98
N ALA A 123 -6.95 -5.93 -1.61
CA ALA A 123 -6.72 -5.51 -0.24
C ALA A 123 -7.08 -4.03 -0.11
N CYS A 124 -6.95 -3.47 1.09
CA CYS A 124 -6.96 -2.04 1.30
C CYS A 124 -5.60 -1.54 1.78
N VAL A 125 -5.33 -0.26 1.56
CA VAL A 125 -4.16 0.43 2.10
C VAL A 125 -4.55 1.75 2.73
N ARG A 126 -3.87 2.13 3.81
CA ARG A 126 -3.88 3.47 4.37
C ARG A 126 -2.85 4.31 3.65
N LEU A 127 -3.31 5.27 2.86
CA LEU A 127 -2.46 6.35 2.40
C LEU A 127 -2.23 7.30 3.57
N ASP A 128 -0.99 7.78 3.74
CA ASP A 128 -0.67 8.81 4.73
C ASP A 128 0.06 9.96 4.03
N THR A 129 -0.63 11.08 3.87
CA THR A 129 -0.10 12.31 3.29
C THR A 129 0.04 13.36 4.38
N GLY A 130 1.14 13.29 5.14
CA GLY A 130 1.44 14.29 6.17
C GLY A 130 0.43 14.29 7.34
N GLY A 131 -0.09 13.11 7.70
CA GLY A 131 -1.09 12.94 8.76
C GLY A 131 -2.53 12.89 8.27
N GLU A 132 -2.80 13.27 7.02
CA GLU A 132 -4.09 12.98 6.38
C GLU A 132 -4.10 11.53 5.91
N ARG A 133 -5.08 10.76 6.41
CA ARG A 133 -5.16 9.32 6.18
C ARG A 133 -6.44 8.93 5.47
N GLU A 134 -6.28 8.19 4.38
CA GLU A 134 -7.37 7.68 3.57
C GLU A 134 -7.20 6.17 3.36
N VAL A 135 -8.31 5.43 3.43
CA VAL A 135 -8.30 3.99 3.17
C VAL A 135 -8.84 3.74 1.78
N VAL A 136 -7.99 3.24 0.89
CA VAL A 136 -8.33 2.94 -0.49
C VAL A 136 -8.14 1.46 -0.80
N TRP A 137 -8.84 0.97 -1.81
CA TRP A 137 -8.70 -0.36 -2.37
C TRP A 137 -7.45 -0.47 -3.25
N LEU A 138 -6.82 -1.64 -3.16
CA LEU A 138 -5.69 -2.05 -3.98
C LEU A 138 -6.04 -3.30 -4.77
N ASP A 139 -5.63 -3.33 -6.05
CA ASP A 139 -5.40 -4.59 -6.76
C ASP A 139 -3.91 -4.98 -6.61
N ARG A 140 -3.63 -6.07 -5.89
CA ARG A 140 -2.25 -6.44 -5.54
C ARG A 140 -1.53 -7.12 -6.70
N LEU A 141 -0.44 -6.49 -7.11
CA LEU A 141 0.45 -6.92 -8.21
C LEU A 141 1.50 -7.92 -7.73
N CYS A 142 1.92 -7.82 -6.47
CA CYS A 142 2.82 -8.77 -5.82
C CYS A 142 2.50 -8.80 -4.31
N PRO A 143 3.24 -9.58 -3.49
CA PRO A 143 2.94 -9.68 -2.05
C PRO A 143 2.87 -8.35 -1.28
N THR A 144 3.57 -7.31 -1.76
CA THR A 144 3.70 -6.01 -1.08
C THR A 144 3.29 -4.80 -1.94
N ARG A 145 3.13 -4.95 -3.26
CA ARG A 145 2.71 -3.86 -4.15
C ARG A 145 1.27 -4.01 -4.57
N GLY A 146 0.55 -2.89 -4.62
CA GLY A 146 -0.78 -2.83 -5.22
C GLY A 146 -1.03 -1.54 -5.96
N ARG A 147 -1.91 -1.62 -6.96
CA ARG A 147 -2.41 -0.48 -7.71
C ARG A 147 -3.62 0.11 -7.01
N VAL A 148 -3.60 1.42 -6.75
CA VAL A 148 -4.72 2.17 -6.16
C VAL A 148 -5.91 2.18 -7.12
N MET A 149 -7.06 1.69 -6.64
CA MET A 149 -8.28 1.51 -7.43
C MET A 149 -9.33 2.62 -7.22
N ASN A 150 -9.24 3.37 -6.12
CA ASN A 150 -10.08 4.55 -5.88
C ASN A 150 -9.50 5.79 -6.56
N VAL A 151 -10.32 6.84 -6.72
CA VAL A 151 -9.82 8.20 -6.94
C VAL A 151 -9.67 8.85 -5.56
N PRO A 152 -8.45 8.97 -5.01
CA PRO A 152 -8.27 9.46 -3.65
C PRO A 152 -8.77 10.90 -3.52
N VAL A 153 -9.37 11.21 -2.37
CA VAL A 153 -9.74 12.59 -2.01
C VAL A 153 -8.60 13.32 -1.31
N THR A 154 -7.65 12.59 -0.73
CA THR A 154 -6.45 13.17 -0.13
C THR A 154 -5.55 13.79 -1.20
N ALA A 155 -5.17 15.05 -0.99
CA ALA A 155 -4.34 15.80 -1.93
C ALA A 155 -2.99 15.09 -2.18
N GLY A 156 -2.49 15.21 -3.41
CA GLY A 156 -1.21 14.63 -3.80
C GLY A 156 -1.22 13.12 -4.06
N ARG A 157 -2.35 12.43 -3.91
CA ARG A 157 -2.53 11.00 -4.24
C ARG A 157 -3.39 10.83 -5.47
N ARG A 158 -3.17 9.73 -6.22
CA ARG A 158 -3.83 9.53 -7.52
C ARG A 158 -4.30 8.10 -7.72
N PHE A 159 -5.40 7.97 -8.45
CA PHE A 159 -5.85 6.69 -9.01
C PHE A 159 -4.75 6.07 -9.88
N GLY A 160 -4.58 4.76 -9.76
CA GLY A 160 -3.61 4.01 -10.54
C GLY A 160 -2.17 4.09 -10.04
N GLU A 161 -1.89 4.82 -8.96
CA GLU A 161 -0.59 4.77 -8.28
C GLU A 161 -0.25 3.34 -7.86
N ILE A 162 1.04 2.99 -7.93
CA ILE A 162 1.53 1.75 -7.32
C ILE A 162 2.14 2.13 -5.98
N VAL A 163 1.64 1.52 -4.91
CA VAL A 163 2.15 1.72 -3.55
C VAL A 163 2.74 0.43 -3.01
N VAL A 164 3.65 0.55 -2.06
CA VAL A 164 4.16 -0.56 -1.26
C VAL A 164 3.45 -0.53 0.09
N HIS A 165 2.93 -1.67 0.53
CA HIS A 165 2.29 -1.83 1.83
C HIS A 165 3.03 -2.85 2.70
N ASP A 166 2.86 -2.74 4.02
CA ASP A 166 3.42 -3.73 4.96
C ASP A 166 2.64 -5.06 4.97
N GLY A 167 3.17 -6.09 5.62
CA GLY A 167 2.54 -7.41 5.71
C GLY A 167 1.59 -7.61 6.89
N GLU A 168 1.68 -6.77 7.91
CA GLU A 168 0.81 -6.83 9.09
C GLU A 168 -0.47 -6.02 8.84
N PRO A 169 -1.67 -6.63 8.81
CA PRO A 169 -2.92 -5.88 8.71
C PRO A 169 -3.13 -4.98 9.93
N LYS A 170 -3.52 -3.73 9.69
CA LYS A 170 -3.93 -2.71 10.68
C LYS A 170 -5.41 -2.35 10.49
N GLY A 171 -6.24 -3.37 10.43
CA GLY A 171 -7.69 -3.29 10.26
C GLY A 171 -8.21 -4.14 9.11
N HIS A 172 -9.54 -4.22 8.99
CA HIS A 172 -10.20 -5.03 7.98
C HIS A 172 -11.47 -4.38 7.44
N ARG A 173 -11.85 -4.72 6.20
CA ARG A 173 -13.11 -4.36 5.57
C ARG A 173 -13.86 -5.62 5.21
N VAL A 174 -15.14 -5.69 5.58
CA VAL A 174 -16.00 -6.82 5.22
C VAL A 174 -16.99 -6.36 4.15
N VAL A 175 -16.91 -6.93 2.95
CA VAL A 175 -17.83 -6.65 1.83
C VAL A 175 -18.47 -7.97 1.41
N ASP A 176 -19.80 -8.01 1.37
CA ASP A 176 -20.58 -9.22 1.02
C ASP A 176 -20.15 -10.46 1.82
N GLY A 177 -19.86 -10.26 3.12
CA GLY A 177 -19.42 -11.32 4.04
C GLY A 177 -17.96 -11.77 3.84
N ARG A 178 -17.21 -11.16 2.92
CA ARG A 178 -15.79 -11.43 2.70
C ARG A 178 -14.92 -10.35 3.34
N GLU A 179 -13.94 -10.79 4.12
CA GLU A 179 -12.98 -9.91 4.79
C GLU A 179 -11.76 -9.60 3.89
N TYR A 180 -11.34 -8.33 3.93
CA TYR A 180 -10.18 -7.80 3.22
C TYR A 180 -9.27 -7.05 4.19
N PRO A 181 -7.96 -7.33 4.21
CA PRO A 181 -7.03 -6.67 5.13
C PRO A 181 -6.79 -5.22 4.72
N VAL A 182 -6.57 -4.37 5.71
CA VAL A 182 -6.13 -2.98 5.54
C VAL A 182 -4.69 -2.88 6.01
N PHE A 183 -3.76 -2.59 5.11
CA PHE A 183 -2.35 -2.40 5.43
C PHE A 183 -2.02 -0.93 5.56
N ASP A 184 -0.91 -0.60 6.22
CA ASP A 184 -0.34 0.74 6.14
C ASP A 184 0.61 0.85 4.94
N GLU A 185 0.60 2.01 4.30
CA GLU A 185 1.56 2.34 3.25
C GLU A 185 2.98 2.49 3.82
N LEU A 186 3.94 1.87 3.12
CA LEU A 186 5.36 2.08 3.35
C LEU A 186 5.91 3.20 2.48
N LEU A 187 5.54 3.22 1.19
CA LEU A 187 5.87 4.30 0.25
C LEU A 187 5.05 4.25 -1.04
N LEU A 188 5.04 5.38 -1.76
CA LEU A 188 4.62 5.47 -3.16
C LEU A 188 5.73 4.92 -4.08
N PHE A 189 5.46 3.81 -4.77
CA PHE A 189 6.44 3.11 -5.62
C PHE A 189 6.50 3.71 -7.03
N GLU A 190 5.33 3.95 -7.63
CA GLU A 190 5.18 4.60 -8.93
C GLU A 190 4.00 5.56 -8.90
N ALA A 191 4.27 6.82 -9.23
CA ALA A 191 3.24 7.84 -9.38
C ALA A 191 2.38 7.56 -10.63
N SER A 192 1.10 7.89 -10.55
CA SER A 192 0.21 7.86 -11.71
C SER A 192 0.31 9.16 -12.52
N GLY A 193 0.31 9.03 -13.84
CA GLY A 193 0.23 10.17 -14.76
C GLY A 193 -1.19 10.67 -15.02
N LEU A 194 -2.22 10.00 -14.48
CA LEU A 194 -3.61 10.41 -14.69
C LEU A 194 -3.94 11.64 -13.83
N PRO A 195 -4.41 12.75 -14.44
CA PRO A 195 -4.86 13.89 -13.67
C PRO A 195 -6.16 13.56 -12.95
N THR A 196 -6.36 14.22 -11.81
CA THR A 196 -7.61 14.13 -11.05
C THR A 196 -8.41 15.40 -11.30
N HIS A 197 -9.69 15.24 -11.58
CA HIS A 197 -10.67 16.31 -11.75
C HIS A 197 -11.83 16.12 -10.79
N THR A 198 -12.56 17.19 -10.50
CA THR A 198 -13.84 17.12 -9.80
C THR A 198 -14.91 17.66 -10.74
N VAL A 199 -16.06 17.02 -10.76
CA VAL A 199 -17.24 17.44 -11.53
C VAL A 199 -18.48 17.40 -10.65
N THR A 200 -19.43 18.31 -10.88
CA THR A 200 -20.77 18.23 -10.30
C THR A 200 -21.67 17.46 -11.26
N VAL A 201 -22.23 16.33 -10.82
CA VAL A 201 -23.21 15.55 -11.59
C VAL A 201 -24.59 15.65 -10.95
N ASN A 202 -25.64 15.59 -11.76
CA ASN A 202 -27.01 15.38 -11.33
C ASN A 202 -27.52 14.10 -12.00
N ALA A 203 -27.87 13.13 -11.17
CA ALA A 203 -28.29 11.80 -11.59
C ALA A 203 -29.57 11.43 -10.84
N ALA A 204 -30.68 11.11 -11.51
CA ALA A 204 -31.95 10.90 -10.82
C ALA A 204 -31.94 9.69 -9.85
N ALA A 205 -31.20 8.63 -10.19
CA ALA A 205 -31.10 7.41 -9.40
C ALA A 205 -29.63 7.00 -9.13
N ALA A 206 -29.43 6.16 -8.11
CA ALA A 206 -28.11 5.56 -7.83
C ALA A 206 -27.56 4.79 -9.04
N ALA A 207 -28.43 4.09 -9.79
CA ALA A 207 -28.07 3.38 -11.01
C ALA A 207 -27.48 4.28 -12.11
N ASP A 208 -27.87 5.57 -12.15
CA ASP A 208 -27.29 6.51 -13.10
C ASP A 208 -25.86 6.91 -12.69
N VAL A 209 -25.57 6.98 -11.39
CA VAL A 209 -24.22 7.20 -10.87
C VAL A 209 -23.34 5.97 -11.11
N GLU A 210 -23.86 4.77 -10.85
CA GLU A 210 -23.14 3.52 -11.15
C GLU A 210 -22.81 3.42 -12.65
N ALA A 211 -23.72 3.80 -13.53
CA ALA A 211 -23.46 3.84 -14.97
C ALA A 211 -22.32 4.80 -15.36
N LEU A 212 -22.14 5.92 -14.62
CA LEU A 212 -20.99 6.81 -14.82
C LEU A 212 -19.69 6.13 -14.37
N ILE A 213 -19.72 5.45 -13.22
CA ILE A 213 -18.56 4.73 -12.68
C ILE A 213 -18.12 3.64 -13.66
N ASP A 214 -19.05 2.79 -14.10
CA ASP A 214 -18.80 1.70 -15.05
C ASP A 214 -18.22 2.25 -16.37
N LEU A 215 -18.73 3.38 -16.87
CA LEU A 215 -18.24 4.00 -18.10
C LEU A 215 -16.75 4.40 -18.03
N PHE A 216 -16.30 4.89 -16.87
CA PHE A 216 -14.89 5.25 -16.63
C PHE A 216 -14.05 4.00 -16.41
N VAL A 217 -14.53 3.04 -15.61
CA VAL A 217 -13.83 1.78 -15.33
C VAL A 217 -13.59 0.98 -16.62
N ASP A 218 -14.56 0.92 -17.54
CA ASP A 218 -14.45 0.26 -18.84
C ASP A 218 -13.36 0.85 -19.76
N ARG A 219 -12.78 2.00 -19.39
CA ARG A 219 -11.70 2.69 -20.11
C ARG A 219 -10.42 2.82 -19.29
N ASP A 220 -10.30 2.03 -18.23
CA ASP A 220 -9.16 2.07 -17.29
C ASP A 220 -8.99 3.44 -16.60
N TYR A 221 -10.09 4.16 -16.39
CA TYR A 221 -10.14 5.41 -15.63
C TYR A 221 -10.86 5.23 -14.30
N GLY A 222 -10.69 6.21 -13.41
CA GLY A 222 -11.35 6.23 -12.10
C GLY A 222 -12.52 7.20 -12.06
N ALA A 223 -13.59 6.83 -11.37
CA ALA A 223 -14.67 7.72 -10.98
C ALA A 223 -15.13 7.38 -9.56
N GLU A 224 -15.06 8.34 -8.65
CA GLU A 224 -15.38 8.18 -7.24
C GLU A 224 -16.43 9.22 -6.82
N PRO A 225 -17.69 8.83 -6.60
CA PRO A 225 -18.72 9.77 -6.16
C PRO A 225 -18.50 10.18 -4.70
N TYR A 226 -18.84 11.41 -4.33
CA TYR A 226 -18.72 11.85 -2.94
C TYR A 226 -19.50 10.95 -1.97
N SER A 227 -20.60 10.35 -2.43
CA SER A 227 -21.42 9.43 -1.62
C SER A 227 -20.74 8.10 -1.25
N SER A 228 -19.65 7.70 -1.92
CA SER A 228 -18.89 6.50 -1.55
C SER A 228 -17.84 6.75 -0.46
N PHE A 229 -17.56 8.01 -0.14
CA PHE A 229 -16.58 8.40 0.85
C PHE A 229 -17.20 8.48 2.26
N GLU A 230 -16.47 7.99 3.27
CA GLU A 230 -16.87 8.08 4.67
C GLU A 230 -15.69 8.50 5.56
N LEU A 231 -15.93 9.51 6.41
CA LEU A 231 -14.98 9.91 7.45
C LEU A 231 -15.09 8.97 8.66
N LEU A 232 -13.99 8.29 8.97
CA LEU A 232 -13.87 7.42 10.15
C LEU A 232 -12.93 8.04 11.18
N CYS A 233 -13.19 7.77 12.47
CA CYS A 233 -12.18 7.99 13.51
C CYS A 233 -11.05 6.95 13.39
N ALA A 234 -9.89 7.21 14.01
CA ALA A 234 -8.74 6.31 13.98
C ALA A 234 -9.10 4.88 14.44
N CYS A 235 -9.82 4.76 15.57
CA CYS A 235 -10.26 3.47 16.11
C CYS A 235 -11.13 2.67 15.12
N CYS A 236 -12.10 3.31 14.46
CA CYS A 236 -12.94 2.64 13.46
C CYS A 236 -12.15 2.27 12.20
N SER A 237 -11.20 3.11 11.80
CA SER A 237 -10.34 2.85 10.63
C SER A 237 -9.43 1.64 10.84
N GLU A 238 -8.90 1.48 12.05
CA GLU A 238 -8.02 0.38 12.47
C GLU A 238 -8.79 -0.91 12.85
N GLY A 239 -10.11 -0.81 13.00
CA GLY A 239 -10.98 -1.95 13.30
C GLY A 239 -11.42 -2.76 12.07
N THR A 240 -12.29 -3.74 12.32
CA THR A 240 -13.05 -4.46 11.29
C THR A 240 -14.37 -3.73 11.04
N LEU A 241 -14.61 -3.33 9.79
CA LEU A 241 -15.79 -2.56 9.40
C LEU A 241 -16.54 -3.25 8.27
N GLU A 242 -17.82 -3.53 8.48
CA GLU A 242 -18.72 -3.94 7.41
C GLU A 242 -18.99 -2.77 6.46
N ARG A 243 -18.87 -3.04 5.16
CA ARG A 243 -18.96 -2.07 4.09
C ARG A 243 -20.01 -2.54 3.09
N GLU A 244 -21.06 -1.74 2.93
CA GLU A 244 -21.98 -1.84 1.81
C GLU A 244 -21.57 -0.80 0.76
N ARG A 245 -21.42 -1.19 -0.50
CA ARG A 245 -21.28 -0.23 -1.59
C ARG A 245 -22.60 0.54 -1.71
N LYS A 246 -22.59 1.82 -1.35
CA LYS A 246 -23.74 2.71 -1.48
C LYS A 246 -23.38 3.85 -2.39
N THR A 247 -24.05 3.89 -3.53
CA THR A 247 -24.17 5.10 -4.33
C THR A 247 -25.54 5.70 -4.11
N HIS A 248 -25.62 7.02 -4.16
CA HIS A 248 -26.87 7.75 -4.03
C HIS A 248 -27.11 8.57 -5.29
N GLY A 249 -28.36 8.62 -5.75
CA GLY A 249 -28.75 9.61 -6.75
C GLY A 249 -28.80 11.03 -6.16
N GLY A 250 -29.12 11.99 -7.00
CA GLY A 250 -29.15 13.42 -6.71
C GLY A 250 -27.94 14.16 -7.27
N THR A 251 -27.87 15.45 -6.93
CA THR A 251 -26.72 16.29 -7.26
C THR A 251 -25.58 16.00 -6.31
N GLN A 252 -24.40 15.66 -6.84
CA GLN A 252 -23.20 15.43 -6.03
C GLN A 252 -21.91 15.72 -6.81
N GLN A 253 -20.81 15.87 -6.08
CA GLN A 253 -19.49 15.87 -6.69
C GLN A 253 -19.01 14.44 -6.97
N VAL A 254 -18.27 14.29 -8.06
CA VAL A 254 -17.57 13.05 -8.43
C VAL A 254 -16.12 13.41 -8.76
N SER A 255 -15.19 12.71 -8.15
CA SER A 255 -13.77 12.78 -8.49
C SER A 255 -13.48 11.85 -9.66
N LEU A 256 -12.85 12.35 -10.71
CA LEU A 256 -12.56 11.63 -11.95
C LEU A 256 -11.05 11.56 -12.16
N ALA A 257 -10.53 10.40 -12.55
CA ALA A 257 -9.15 10.21 -12.93
C ALA A 257 -9.04 9.86 -14.41
N ALA A 258 -8.94 10.87 -15.26
CA ALA A 258 -8.82 10.75 -16.71
C ALA A 258 -8.28 12.07 -17.30
N PRO A 259 -7.62 12.06 -18.48
CA PRO A 259 -7.32 13.30 -19.20
C PRO A 259 -8.58 14.15 -19.40
N GLU A 260 -8.48 15.47 -19.25
CA GLU A 260 -9.66 16.36 -19.25
C GLU A 260 -10.55 16.20 -20.49
N GLU A 261 -9.95 16.13 -21.69
CA GLU A 261 -10.69 15.96 -22.94
C GLU A 261 -11.51 14.66 -22.95
N GLU A 262 -10.94 13.59 -22.42
CA GLU A 262 -11.59 12.30 -22.33
C GLU A 262 -12.67 12.28 -21.24
N ALA A 263 -12.40 12.88 -20.08
CA ALA A 263 -13.39 13.05 -19.02
C ALA A 263 -14.64 13.78 -19.55
N ARG A 264 -14.47 14.89 -20.29
CA ARG A 264 -15.58 15.62 -20.92
C ARG A 264 -16.35 14.76 -21.90
N ARG A 265 -15.65 14.04 -22.78
CA ARG A 265 -16.26 13.14 -23.76
C ARG A 265 -17.13 12.06 -23.10
N LEU A 266 -16.65 11.47 -22.01
CA LEU A 266 -17.37 10.43 -21.27
C LEU A 266 -18.57 11.00 -20.50
N LEU A 267 -18.42 12.17 -19.90
CA LEU A 267 -19.53 12.87 -19.24
C LEU A 267 -20.65 13.23 -20.22
N ASP A 268 -20.30 13.70 -21.42
CA ASP A 268 -21.27 14.00 -22.50
C ASP A 268 -21.97 12.73 -23.00
N LEU A 269 -21.22 11.63 -23.17
CA LEU A 269 -21.79 10.33 -23.54
C LEU A 269 -22.78 9.85 -22.46
N TRP A 270 -22.37 9.84 -21.20
CA TRP A 270 -23.19 9.43 -20.07
C TRP A 270 -24.47 10.26 -19.96
N ALA A 271 -24.38 11.58 -20.10
CA ALA A 271 -25.53 12.48 -20.09
C ALA A 271 -26.44 12.27 -21.30
N GLY A 272 -25.87 12.04 -22.49
CA GLY A 272 -26.61 11.82 -23.73
C GLY A 272 -27.46 10.54 -23.74
N GLU A 273 -27.04 9.48 -23.04
CA GLU A 273 -27.80 8.24 -22.92
C GLU A 273 -29.12 8.39 -22.16
N ASN A 274 -29.23 9.38 -21.26
CA ASN A 274 -30.45 9.65 -20.52
C ASN A 274 -30.56 11.13 -20.12
N SER A 275 -30.67 12.01 -21.12
CA SER A 275 -30.61 13.46 -20.94
C SER A 275 -31.73 14.06 -20.09
N ALA A 276 -32.80 13.32 -19.83
CA ALA A 276 -33.88 13.73 -18.92
C ALA A 276 -33.50 13.57 -17.43
N HIS A 277 -32.51 12.72 -17.13
CA HIS A 277 -32.16 12.29 -15.78
C HIS A 277 -30.68 12.44 -15.43
N ARG A 278 -29.83 12.77 -16.41
CA ARG A 278 -28.38 12.88 -16.27
C ARG A 278 -27.89 14.21 -16.82
N THR A 279 -27.23 15.00 -15.98
CA THR A 279 -26.52 16.21 -16.40
C THR A 279 -25.23 16.38 -15.60
N TRP A 280 -24.30 17.16 -16.12
CA TRP A 280 -23.05 17.48 -15.44
C TRP A 280 -22.65 18.94 -15.65
N SER A 281 -21.86 19.48 -14.73
CA SER A 281 -21.33 20.85 -14.78
C SER A 281 -20.02 20.96 -14.00
N GLU A 282 -19.29 22.06 -14.19
CA GLU A 282 -18.17 22.45 -13.32
C GLU A 282 -17.01 21.42 -13.25
N LEU A 283 -16.59 20.88 -14.39
CA LEU A 283 -15.36 20.06 -14.43
C LEU A 283 -14.13 20.96 -14.17
N THR A 284 -13.45 20.73 -13.05
CA THR A 284 -12.26 21.47 -12.63
C THR A 284 -11.13 20.51 -12.21
N PRO A 285 -9.85 20.90 -12.31
CA PRO A 285 -8.75 20.12 -11.74
C PRO A 285 -8.87 20.00 -10.21
N ALA A 286 -8.64 18.80 -9.67
CA ALA A 286 -8.45 18.59 -8.24
C ALA A 286 -7.02 19.01 -7.86
N GLY A 287 -6.90 19.75 -6.75
CA GLY A 287 -5.65 20.35 -6.26
C GLY A 287 -4.59 19.35 -5.83
#